data_AF-A0ABD0N6Y4-F1
#
_entry.id   AF-A0ABD0N6Y4-F1
#
_cell.length_a   1.000
_cell.length_b   1.000
_cell.length_c   1.000
_cell.angle_alpha   90.00
_cell.angle_beta   90.00
_cell.angle_gamma   90.00
#
_symmetry.space_group_name_H-M   'P 1'
#
loop_
_entity.id
_entity.type
_entity.pdbx_description
1 polymer ?
#
loop_
_entity_poly.entity_id
_entity_poly.type
_entity_poly.pdbx_seq_one_letter_code
_entity_poly.pdbx_strand_id
1 'polypeptide(L)' 'DVLLSINGQDLTYLSHSEAVGTLKSSAASCSVQLRALEVNTVEEPGPDEELLPPHENDYDASWSPSWVMWLGLP' A
#
# COMPACT_ATOMS: atom_id res chain seq x y z
N ASP A 1 1.98 -0.20 2.91
CA ASP A 1 2.48 -0.98 1.77
C ASP A 1 3.31 -0.16 0.80
N VAL A 2 4.31 -0.79 0.19
CA VAL A 2 5.14 -0.21 -0.87
C VAL A 2 5.02 -1.08 -2.12
N LEU A 3 4.60 -0.51 -3.25
CA LEU A 3 4.54 -1.25 -4.51
C LEU A 3 5.93 -1.38 -5.14
N LEU A 4 6.35 -2.61 -5.43
CA LEU A 4 7.67 -2.93 -5.97
C LEU A 4 7.63 -3.10 -7.50
N SER A 5 6.64 -3.82 -8.02
CA SER A 5 6.51 -4.07 -9.46
C SER A 5 5.07 -4.28 -9.93
N ILE A 6 4.85 -4.04 -11.22
CA ILE A 6 3.59 -4.29 -11.93
C ILE A 6 3.85 -5.05 -13.24
N ASN A 7 3.15 -6.17 -13.45
CA ASN A 7 3.32 -7.04 -14.63
C ASN A 7 4.77 -7.48 -14.89
N GLY A 8 5.59 -7.57 -13.83
CA GLY A 8 7.02 -7.89 -13.93
C GLY A 8 7.93 -6.68 -14.19
N GLN A 9 7.38 -5.47 -14.37
CA GLN A 9 8.14 -4.23 -14.48
C GLN A 9 8.46 -3.67 -13.09
N ASP A 10 9.74 -3.52 -12.79
CA ASP A 10 10.20 -2.95 -11.52
C ASP A 10 9.93 -1.45 -11.46
N LEU A 11 9.35 -0.99 -10.35
CA LEU A 11 8.98 0.40 -10.09
C LEU A 11 9.96 1.10 -9.12
N THR A 12 10.84 0.33 -8.46
CA THR A 12 11.74 0.85 -7.41
C THR A 12 12.79 1.83 -7.93
N TYR A 13 13.08 1.79 -9.23
CA TYR A 13 14.04 2.67 -9.90
C TYR A 13 13.37 3.81 -10.68
N LEU A 14 12.03 3.89 -10.66
CA LEU A 14 11.28 4.89 -11.41
C LEU A 14 10.97 6.11 -10.54
N SER A 15 10.84 7.26 -11.19
CA SER A 15 10.26 8.43 -10.54
C SER A 15 8.79 8.18 -10.20
N HIS A 16 8.24 8.91 -9.23
CA HIS A 16 6.83 8.78 -8.83
C HIS A 16 5.86 8.90 -10.02
N SER A 17 6.05 9.90 -10.89
CA SER A 17 5.22 10.12 -12.07
C SER A 17 5.32 8.98 -13.09
N GLU A 18 6.52 8.43 -13.29
CA GLU A 18 6.76 7.31 -14.20
C GLU A 18 6.10 6.03 -13.68
N ALA A 19 6.25 5.77 -12.37
CA ALA A 19 5.61 4.64 -11.71
C ALA A 19 4.09 4.73 -11.81
N VAL A 20 3.50 5.90 -11.51
CA VAL A 20 2.05 6.13 -11.63
C VAL A 20 1.58 6.02 -13.09
N GLY A 21 2.35 6.56 -14.05
CA GLY A 21 2.05 6.43 -15.47
C GLY A 21 2.04 4.97 -15.93
N THR A 22 3.04 4.19 -15.51
CA THR A 22 3.13 2.74 -15.78
C THR A 22 1.97 1.99 -15.15
N LEU A 23 1.60 2.37 -13.93
CA LEU A 23 0.49 1.78 -13.19
C LEU A 23 -0.84 1.97 -13.92
N LYS A 24 -1.14 3.23 -14.28
CA LYS A 24 -2.36 3.60 -15.01
C LYS A 24 -2.43 2.95 -16.38
N SER A 25 -1.30 2.86 -17.08
CA SER A 25 -1.20 2.19 -18.37
C SER A 25 -1.48 0.69 -18.24
N SER A 26 -0.89 0.02 -17.24
CA SER A 26 -1.18 -1.39 -16.95
C SER A 26 -2.61 -1.61 -16.50
N ALA A 27 -3.24 -0.66 -15.80
CA ALA A 27 -4.65 -0.73 -15.40
C ALA A 27 -5.61 -0.79 -16.59
N ALA A 28 -5.18 -0.36 -17.78
CA ALA A 28 -5.97 -0.54 -19.01
C ALA A 28 -6.01 -2.01 -19.49
N SER A 29 -5.15 -2.89 -18.94
CA SER A 29 -5.15 -4.31 -19.24
C SER A 29 -6.14 -5.06 -18.34
N CYS A 30 -6.80 -6.09 -18.89
CA CYS A 30 -7.83 -6.88 -18.19
C CYS A 30 -7.28 -7.68 -16.98
N SER A 31 -5.96 -7.90 -16.92
CA SER A 31 -5.29 -8.58 -15.81
C SER A 31 -3.97 -7.89 -15.50
N VAL A 32 -3.71 -7.62 -14.21
CA VAL A 32 -2.43 -7.08 -13.74
C VAL A 32 -1.88 -7.91 -12.59
N GLN A 33 -0.56 -8.16 -12.59
CA GLN A 33 0.14 -8.75 -11.45
C GLN A 33 0.84 -7.64 -10.68
N LEU A 34 0.61 -7.56 -9.37
CA LEU A 34 1.24 -6.57 -8.49
C LEU A 34 2.13 -7.31 -7.48
N ARG A 35 3.31 -6.76 -7.20
CA ARG A 35 4.12 -7.16 -6.04
C ARG A 35 4.29 -5.96 -5.15
N ALA A 36 3.80 -6.07 -3.92
CA ALA A 36 3.94 -5.05 -2.89
C ALA A 36 4.59 -5.64 -1.64
N LEU A 37 5.28 -4.80 -0.89
CA LEU A 37 5.79 -5.09 0.43
C LEU A 37 4.84 -4.49 1.47
N GLU A 38 4.27 -5.36 2.31
CA GLU A 38 3.52 -4.95 3.49
C GLU A 38 4.49 -4.39 4.54
N VAL A 39 4.11 -3.26 5.13
CA VAL A 39 4.89 -2.60 6.17
C VAL A 39 3.98 -2.43 7.37
N ASN A 40 4.11 -3.32 8.35
CA ASN A 40 3.42 -3.18 9.63
C ASN A 40 4.25 -2.25 10.51
N THR A 41 3.65 -1.13 10.89
CA THR A 41 4.20 -0.30 11.96
C THR A 41 3.90 -1.01 13.27
N VAL A 42 4.88 -1.77 13.77
CA VAL A 42 4.83 -2.25 15.15
C VAL A 42 4.93 -1.01 16.04
N GLU A 43 3.79 -0.57 16.57
CA GLU A 43 3.78 0.41 17.65
C GLU A 43 4.38 -0.30 18.87
N GLU A 44 5.64 0.01 19.17
CA GLU A 44 6.28 -0.46 20.40
C GLU A 44 5.43 0.04 21.57
N PRO A 45 4.90 -0.84 22.44
CA PRO A 45 4.06 -0.40 23.55
C PRO A 45 4.92 0.48 24.47
N GLY A 46 4.59 1.78 24.50
CA GLY A 46 5.12 2.70 25.49
C GLY A 46 4.79 2.16 26.89
N PRO A 47 5.70 2.25 27.88
CA PRO A 47 5.53 1.65 29.20
C PRO A 47 4.45 2.31 30.09
N ASP A 48 3.45 3.01 29.53
CA ASP A 48 2.43 3.75 30.28
C ASP A 48 0.96 3.36 29.99
N GLU A 49 0.72 2.29 29.24
CA GLU A 49 -0.64 1.84 28.86
C GLU A 49 -1.29 0.89 29.89
N GLU A 50 -1.40 1.28 31.16
CA GLU A 50 -2.14 0.49 32.17
C GLU A 50 -3.62 0.94 32.34
N LEU A 51 -4.13 1.91 31.58
CA LEU A 51 -5.48 2.47 31.84
C LEU A 51 -6.35 2.84 30.62
N LEU A 52 -5.99 2.46 29.40
CA LEU A 52 -6.82 2.76 28.23
C LEU A 52 -7.55 1.49 27.77
N PRO A 53 -8.88 1.52 27.53
CA PRO A 53 -9.61 0.37 26.99
C PRO A 53 -8.97 -0.03 25.65
N PRO A 54 -9.06 -1.30 25.22
CA PRO A 54 -8.45 -1.75 23.97
C PRO A 54 -8.94 -0.82 22.88
N HIS A 55 -8.05 0.05 22.41
CA HIS A 55 -8.35 0.97 21.35
C HIS A 55 -8.65 0.06 20.17
N GLU A 56 -9.93 -0.05 19.84
CA GLU A 56 -10.40 -0.74 18.65
C GLU A 56 -9.64 -0.09 17.51
N ASN A 57 -8.57 -0.75 17.06
CA ASN A 57 -7.61 -0.18 16.13
C ASN A 57 -8.25 -0.19 14.74
N ASP A 58 -9.32 0.60 14.57
CA ASP A 58 -10.02 0.89 13.32
C ASP A 58 -9.07 1.59 12.32
N TYR A 59 -7.91 2.04 12.80
CA TYR A 59 -6.77 2.50 12.01
C TYR A 59 -6.14 1.42 11.13
N ASP A 60 -6.29 0.14 11.46
CA ASP A 60 -5.78 -0.96 10.63
C ASP A 60 -6.74 -1.31 9.48
N ALA A 61 -8.06 -1.16 9.70
CA ALA A 61 -9.08 -1.58 8.75
C ALA A 61 -9.38 -0.55 7.63
N SER A 62 -8.94 0.70 7.79
CA SER A 62 -9.29 1.79 6.86
C SER A 62 -8.14 2.27 5.96
N TRP A 63 -6.90 1.83 6.18
CA TRP A 63 -5.79 2.24 5.32
C TRP A 63 -5.74 1.43 4.02
N SER A 64 -6.13 2.09 2.92
CA SER A 64 -5.88 1.57 1.58
C SER A 64 -4.55 2.11 1.03
N PRO A 65 -3.68 1.24 0.48
CA PRO A 65 -2.48 1.68 -0.21
C PRO A 65 -2.81 2.64 -1.36
N SER A 66 -2.00 3.69 -1.56
CA SER A 66 -2.28 4.74 -2.57
C SER A 66 -2.46 4.19 -3.99
N TRP A 67 -1.79 3.09 -4.32
CA TRP A 67 -1.87 2.45 -5.65
C TRP A 67 -3.24 1.80 -5.90
N VAL A 68 -4.01 1.47 -4.88
CA VAL A 68 -5.41 1.01 -5.01
C VAL A 68 -6.26 2.10 -5.66
N MET A 69 -6.13 3.35 -5.20
CA MET A 69 -6.84 4.50 -5.78
C MET A 69 -6.39 4.81 -7.22
N TRP A 70 -5.12 4.60 -7.55
CA TRP A 70 -4.61 4.83 -8.90
C TRP A 70 -5.04 3.76 -9.91
N LEU A 71 -5.27 2.53 -9.45
CA LEU A 71 -5.79 1.43 -10.27
C LEU A 71 -7.33 1.44 -10.39
N GLY A 72 -8.02 2.18 -9.51
CA GLY A 72 -9.49 2.21 -9.49
C GLY A 72 -10.11 0.87 -9.15
N LEU A 73 -9.48 0.11 -8.25
CA LEU A 73 -10.00 -1.18 -7.79
C LEU A 73 -11.21 -0.96 -6.86
N PRO A 74 -12.26 -1.81 -6.94
CA PRO A 74 -13.42 -1.74 -6.05
C PRO A 74 -13.11 -2.16 -4.61
#